data_AF-A0A3N5ETK3-F1
#
_entry.id   AF-A0A3N5ETK3-F1
#
_cell.length_a   1.000
_cell.length_b   1.000
_cell.length_c   1.000
_cell.angle_alpha   90.00
_cell.angle_beta   90.00
_cell.angle_gamma   90.00
#
_symmetry.space_group_name_H-M   'P 1'
#
loop_
_entity.id
_entity.type
_entity.pdbx_description
1 polymer ?
#
loop_
_entity_poly.entity_id
_entity_poly.type
_entity_poly.pdbx_seq_one_letter_code
_entity_poly.pdbx_strand_id
1 'polypeptide(L)'
;MNESSMSLPGASARPAARVRWSDRRGWRFGSSEFNVAALGIHLFVGLFPLAAYVFGGFAAPTWPRDFPLLTALWAGFVSLGYPLFAMLESRSFQAWARGLEPAQRAAEQAEYAGRAALAKNYWFGVLAAYLVVALLGFVVRG
;
A
#
# COMPACT_ATOMS: atom_id res chain seq x y z
N MET A 1 30.85 46.94 37.82
CA MET A 1 30.77 45.83 36.86
C MET A 1 29.75 44.85 37.42
N ASN A 2 28.56 44.81 36.82
CA ASN A 2 27.44 44.00 37.30
C ASN A 2 27.03 43.10 36.14
N GLU A 3 27.40 41.82 36.21
CA GLU A 3 27.02 40.80 35.23
C GLU A 3 25.60 40.33 35.56
N SER A 4 24.62 40.98 34.92
CA SER A 4 23.24 40.53 34.94
C SER A 4 23.13 39.25 34.11
N SER A 5 23.13 38.11 34.80
CA SER A 5 22.88 36.78 34.25
C SER A 5 21.50 36.73 33.60
N MET A 6 21.46 36.83 32.26
CA MET A 6 20.27 36.49 31.47
C MET A 6 20.00 34.99 31.61
N SER A 7 19.04 34.63 32.45
CA SER A 7 18.41 33.32 32.44
C SER A 7 17.59 33.17 31.16
N LEU A 8 18.11 32.42 30.20
CA LEU A 8 17.34 31.94 29.05
C LEU A 8 16.25 30.98 29.58
N PRO A 9 14.95 31.25 29.35
CA PRO A 9 13.95 30.22 29.53
C PRO A 9 14.13 29.21 28.39
N GLY A 10 14.87 28.15 28.70
CA GLY A 10 14.83 26.89 27.98
C GLY A 10 13.46 26.23 28.14
N ALA A 11 12.43 26.86 27.57
CA ALA A 11 11.17 26.20 27.28
C ALA A 11 11.46 25.21 26.15
N SER A 12 12.01 24.05 26.53
CA SER A 12 11.86 22.83 25.75
C SER A 12 10.36 22.54 25.71
N ALA A 13 9.67 23.21 24.78
CA ALA A 13 8.34 22.85 24.37
C ALA A 13 8.44 21.39 23.96
N ARG A 14 8.01 20.48 24.86
CA ARG A 14 7.76 19.08 24.49
C ARG A 14 6.94 19.18 23.21
N PRO A 15 7.44 18.68 22.06
CA PRO A 15 6.62 18.70 20.87
C PRO A 15 5.35 17.97 21.24
N ALA A 16 4.22 18.69 21.22
CA ALA A 16 2.91 18.10 21.43
C ALA A 16 2.87 16.86 20.54
N ALA A 17 2.60 15.70 21.13
CA ALA A 17 2.70 14.40 20.45
C ALA A 17 1.93 14.49 19.13
N ARG A 18 2.65 14.61 18.01
CA ARG A 18 2.03 14.78 16.69
C ARG A 18 1.33 13.48 16.39
N VAL A 19 0.00 13.51 16.32
CA VAL A 19 -0.77 12.36 15.87
C VAL A 19 -0.43 12.12 14.40
N ARG A 20 0.23 11.00 14.11
CA ARG A 20 0.63 10.62 12.74
C ARG A 20 -0.41 9.72 12.11
N TRP A 21 -0.53 9.77 10.78
CA TRP A 21 -1.42 8.88 10.05
C TRP A 21 -1.10 7.40 10.28
N SER A 22 0.20 7.05 10.32
CA SER A 22 0.70 5.67 10.50
C SER A 22 0.46 5.05 11.86
N ASP A 23 0.21 5.88 12.88
CA ASP A 23 0.20 5.43 14.27
C ASP A 23 -1.20 4.95 14.69
N ARG A 24 -2.14 4.95 13.74
CA ARG A 24 -3.47 4.37 13.92
C ARG A 24 -3.35 2.87 14.19
N ARG A 25 -4.12 2.38 15.15
CA ARG A 25 -4.13 0.96 15.53
C ARG A 25 -5.41 0.26 15.07
N GLY A 26 -5.33 -1.05 14.93
CA GLY A 26 -6.45 -1.93 14.62
C GLY A 26 -6.85 -1.94 13.14
N TRP A 27 -8.07 -2.41 12.86
CA TRP A 27 -8.62 -2.63 11.52
C TRP A 27 -9.08 -1.34 10.83
N ARG A 28 -8.17 -0.37 10.64
CA ARG A 28 -8.46 0.93 10.03
C ARG A 28 -7.37 1.35 9.03
N PHE A 29 -7.78 2.08 8.00
CA PHE A 29 -6.84 2.75 7.09
C PHE A 29 -5.87 3.67 7.85
N GLY A 30 -4.61 3.63 7.41
CA GLY A 30 -3.48 4.28 8.07
C GLY A 30 -2.80 3.43 9.13
N SER A 31 -3.40 2.32 9.56
CA SER A 31 -2.71 1.36 10.43
C SER A 31 -1.73 0.49 9.65
N SER A 32 -0.51 0.36 10.17
CA SER A 32 0.49 -0.56 9.60
C SER A 32 -0.01 -2.00 9.60
N GLU A 33 -0.65 -2.45 10.68
CA GLU A 33 -1.19 -3.82 10.81
C GLU A 33 -2.22 -4.12 9.72
N PHE A 34 -3.15 -3.19 9.51
CA PHE A 34 -4.18 -3.32 8.47
C PHE A 34 -3.57 -3.31 7.06
N ASN A 35 -2.64 -2.38 6.80
CA ASN A 35 -2.00 -2.26 5.50
C ASN A 35 -1.17 -3.52 5.16
N VAL A 36 -0.45 -4.09 6.14
CA VAL A 36 0.29 -5.35 5.97
C VAL A 36 -0.65 -6.52 5.75
N ALA A 37 -1.75 -6.62 6.50
CA ALA A 37 -2.74 -7.69 6.31
C ALA A 37 -3.40 -7.61 4.92
N ALA A 38 -3.81 -6.41 4.50
CA ALA A 38 -4.40 -6.19 3.18
C ALA A 38 -3.42 -6.55 2.05
N LEU A 39 -2.14 -6.15 2.18
CA LEU A 39 -1.09 -6.52 1.25
C LEU A 39 -0.86 -8.04 1.22
N GLY A 40 -0.81 -8.69 2.38
CA GLY A 40 -0.65 -10.13 2.50
C GLY A 40 -1.76 -10.91 1.80
N ILE A 41 -3.01 -10.52 2.01
CA ILE A 41 -4.17 -11.10 1.31
C ILE A 41 -4.06 -10.88 -0.20
N HIS A 42 -3.73 -9.66 -0.62
CA HIS A 42 -3.63 -9.34 -2.04
C HIS A 42 -2.54 -10.15 -2.73
N LEU A 43 -1.36 -10.28 -2.11
CA LEU A 43 -0.27 -11.09 -2.63
C LEU A 43 -0.58 -12.58 -2.63
N PHE A 44 -1.22 -13.09 -1.59
CA PHE A 44 -1.62 -14.49 -1.51
C PHE A 44 -2.57 -14.85 -2.66
N VAL A 45 -3.60 -14.03 -2.90
CA VAL A 45 -4.54 -14.26 -4.00
C VAL A 45 -3.89 -14.01 -5.36
N GLY A 46 -3.09 -12.94 -5.49
CA GLY A 46 -2.39 -12.62 -6.73
C GLY A 46 -1.43 -13.72 -7.16
N LEU A 47 -0.61 -14.23 -6.25
CA LEU A 47 0.40 -15.24 -6.55
C LEU A 47 -0.16 -16.67 -6.64
N PHE A 48 -1.46 -16.87 -6.39
CA PHE A 48 -2.09 -18.18 -6.47
C PHE A 48 -1.81 -18.96 -7.77
N PRO A 49 -1.89 -18.37 -8.98
CA PRO A 49 -1.60 -19.10 -10.21
C PRO A 49 -0.15 -19.55 -10.31
N LEU A 50 0.79 -18.73 -9.80
CA LEU A 50 2.21 -19.05 -9.77
C LEU A 50 2.49 -20.18 -8.78
N ALA A 51 1.86 -20.14 -7.59
CA ALA A 51 1.94 -21.23 -6.62
C ALA A 51 1.36 -22.52 -7.20
N ALA A 52 0.19 -22.47 -7.85
CA ALA A 52 -0.42 -23.63 -8.51
C ALA A 52 0.49 -24.23 -9.60
N TYR A 53 1.18 -23.39 -10.37
CA TYR A 53 2.16 -23.82 -11.36
C TYR A 53 3.36 -24.54 -10.71
N VAL A 54 3.98 -23.93 -9.69
CA VAL A 54 5.16 -24.50 -9.01
C VAL A 54 4.82 -25.81 -8.29
N PHE A 55 3.75 -25.84 -7.50
CA PHE A 55 3.34 -27.02 -6.74
C PHE A 55 2.63 -28.08 -7.59
N GLY A 56 2.13 -27.71 -8.76
CA GLY A 56 1.57 -28.62 -9.77
C GLY A 56 2.61 -29.27 -10.68
N GLY A 57 3.90 -29.18 -10.33
CA GLY A 57 4.99 -29.79 -11.11
C GLY A 57 5.32 -29.04 -12.40
N PHE A 58 5.17 -27.72 -12.42
CA PHE A 58 5.40 -26.86 -13.60
C PHE A 58 4.47 -27.16 -14.77
N ALA A 59 3.34 -27.83 -14.52
CA ALA A 59 2.25 -27.92 -15.47
C ALA A 59 1.47 -26.61 -15.46
N ALA A 60 1.20 -26.04 -16.64
CA ALA A 60 0.37 -24.85 -16.74
C ALA A 60 -1.02 -25.13 -16.13
N PRO A 61 -1.49 -24.29 -15.19
CA PRO A 61 -2.79 -24.51 -14.56
C PRO A 61 -3.90 -24.52 -15.62
N THR A 62 -4.80 -25.51 -15.58
CA THR A 62 -5.92 -25.64 -16.53
C THR A 62 -7.14 -24.84 -16.09
N TRP A 63 -7.24 -24.52 -14.79
CA TRP A 63 -8.37 -23.80 -14.22
C TRP A 63 -8.72 -22.46 -14.91
N PRO A 64 -7.78 -21.71 -15.54
CA PRO A 64 -8.17 -20.52 -16.28
C PRO A 64 -9.05 -20.81 -17.50
N ARG A 65 -8.87 -21.98 -18.11
CA ARG A 65 -9.69 -22.48 -19.22
C ARG A 65 -10.97 -23.12 -18.70
N ASP A 66 -10.87 -23.93 -17.65
CA ASP A 66 -11.98 -24.73 -17.12
C ASP A 66 -12.99 -23.86 -16.36
N PHE A 67 -12.55 -22.73 -15.78
CA PHE A 67 -13.35 -21.83 -14.96
C PHE A 67 -13.15 -20.35 -15.34
N PRO A 68 -13.61 -19.91 -16.53
CA PRO A 68 -13.34 -18.57 -17.05
C PRO A 68 -13.92 -17.44 -16.16
N LEU A 69 -15.04 -17.70 -15.47
CA LEU A 69 -15.60 -16.75 -14.50
C LEU A 69 -14.66 -16.55 -13.30
N LEU A 70 -14.09 -17.62 -12.76
CA LEU A 70 -13.12 -17.55 -11.66
C LEU A 70 -11.88 -16.76 -12.09
N THR A 71 -11.43 -16.93 -13.33
CA THR A 71 -10.33 -16.17 -13.92
C THR A 71 -10.65 -14.70 -14.04
N ALA A 72 -11.84 -14.36 -14.52
CA ALA A 72 -12.27 -12.97 -14.62
C ALA A 72 -12.35 -12.30 -13.24
N LEU A 73 -12.88 -13.00 -12.23
CA LEU A 73 -12.94 -12.50 -10.85
C LEU A 73 -11.55 -12.34 -10.24
N TRP A 74 -10.66 -13.32 -10.42
CA TRP A 74 -9.27 -13.23 -9.98
C TRP A 74 -8.54 -12.06 -10.65
N ALA A 75 -8.62 -11.96 -11.98
CA ALA A 75 -7.99 -10.89 -12.75
C ALA A 75 -8.53 -9.51 -12.37
N GLY A 76 -9.85 -9.41 -12.12
CA GLY A 76 -10.49 -8.20 -11.61
C GLY A 76 -10.00 -7.83 -10.21
N PHE A 77 -9.94 -8.80 -9.29
CA PHE A 77 -9.43 -8.59 -7.94
C PHE A 77 -7.98 -8.12 -7.94
N VAL A 78 -7.11 -8.76 -8.73
CA VAL A 78 -5.72 -8.35 -8.85
C VAL A 78 -5.66 -6.96 -9.47
N SER A 79 -6.24 -6.75 -10.65
CA SER A 79 -6.13 -5.47 -11.38
C SER A 79 -6.71 -4.27 -10.64
N LEU A 80 -7.82 -4.45 -9.90
CA LEU A 80 -8.55 -3.36 -9.26
C LEU A 80 -8.33 -3.28 -7.75
N GLY A 81 -7.83 -4.34 -7.10
CA GLY A 81 -7.70 -4.41 -5.65
C GLY A 81 -6.85 -3.27 -5.08
N TYR A 82 -5.65 -3.07 -5.62
CA TYR A 82 -4.78 -1.98 -5.18
C TYR A 82 -5.32 -0.58 -5.55
N PRO A 83 -5.78 -0.30 -6.80
CA PRO A 83 -6.40 0.98 -7.12
C PRO A 83 -7.58 1.35 -6.21
N LEU A 84 -8.47 0.40 -5.92
CA LEU A 84 -9.60 0.60 -5.02
C LEU A 84 -9.13 0.85 -3.58
N PHE A 85 -8.16 0.06 -3.10
CA PHE A 85 -7.57 0.26 -1.78
C PHE A 85 -6.96 1.66 -1.64
N ALA A 86 -6.11 2.07 -2.58
CA ALA A 86 -5.46 3.38 -2.58
C ALA A 86 -6.49 4.53 -2.65
N MET A 87 -7.55 4.37 -3.44
CA MET A 87 -8.65 5.34 -3.49
C MET A 87 -9.33 5.47 -2.11
N LEU A 88 -9.69 4.35 -1.47
CA LEU A 88 -10.34 4.35 -0.17
C LEU A 88 -9.44 4.90 0.94
N GLU A 89 -8.17 4.50 0.95
CA GLU A 89 -7.17 5.02 1.90
C GLU A 89 -7.01 6.53 1.74
N SER A 90 -6.91 7.04 0.51
CA SER A 90 -6.75 8.48 0.26
C SER A 90 -7.96 9.29 0.74
N ARG A 91 -9.19 8.79 0.54
CA ARG A 91 -10.41 9.42 1.07
C ARG A 91 -10.41 9.45 2.59
N SER A 92 -9.99 8.35 3.22
CA SER A 92 -9.87 8.26 4.68
C SER A 92 -8.82 9.23 5.22
N PHE A 93 -7.68 9.32 4.54
CA PHE A 93 -6.59 10.26 4.86
C PHE A 93 -7.07 11.70 4.77
N GLN A 94 -7.73 12.09 3.68
CA GLN A 94 -8.26 13.46 3.51
C GLN A 94 -9.33 13.80 4.55
N ALA A 95 -10.17 12.83 4.94
CA ALA A 95 -11.13 13.04 6.02
C ALA A 95 -10.46 13.32 7.36
N TRP A 96 -9.38 12.60 7.68
CA TRP A 96 -8.61 12.82 8.90
C TRP A 96 -7.78 14.11 8.88
N ALA A 97 -7.09 14.38 7.78
CA ALA A 97 -6.20 15.51 7.63
C ALA A 97 -6.93 16.86 7.78
N ARG A 98 -8.24 16.90 7.49
CA ARG A 98 -9.10 18.07 7.73
C ARG A 98 -9.18 18.48 9.21
N GLY A 99 -9.00 17.55 10.15
CA GLY A 99 -9.00 17.82 11.58
C GLY A 99 -7.66 18.32 12.15
N LEU A 100 -6.61 18.40 11.33
CA LEU A 100 -5.27 18.81 11.77
C LEU A 100 -5.05 20.31 11.56
N GLU A 101 -4.14 20.88 12.35
CA GLU A 101 -3.62 22.23 12.12
C GLU A 101 -2.92 22.32 10.74
N PRO A 102 -2.93 23.49 10.07
CA PRO A 102 -2.39 23.64 8.72
C PRO A 102 -0.94 23.17 8.55
N ALA A 103 -0.06 23.49 9.51
CA ALA A 103 1.35 23.10 9.46
C ALA A 103 1.54 21.58 9.61
N GLN A 104 0.78 20.94 10.51
CA GLN A 104 0.80 19.48 10.67
C GLN A 104 0.20 18.78 9.44
N ARG A 105 -0.89 19.32 8.89
CA ARG A 105 -1.54 18.79 7.69
C ARG A 105 -0.59 18.77 6.50
N ALA A 106 0.15 19.86 6.26
CA ALA A 106 1.11 19.94 5.16
C ALA A 106 2.24 18.90 5.30
N ALA A 107 2.76 18.73 6.52
CA ALA A 107 3.79 17.73 6.79
C ALA A 107 3.29 16.29 6.54
N GLU A 108 2.10 15.94 7.04
CA GLU A 108 1.51 14.61 6.85
C GLU A 108 1.11 14.37 5.38
N GLN A 109 0.66 15.40 4.65
CA GLN A 109 0.39 15.31 3.21
C GLN A 109 1.64 15.00 2.41
N ALA A 110 2.77 15.65 2.72
CA ALA A 110 4.05 15.36 2.08
C ALA A 110 4.51 13.92 2.36
N GLU A 111 4.37 13.45 3.60
CA GLU A 111 4.72 12.07 3.96
C GLU A 111 3.80 11.04 3.26
N TYR A 112 2.48 11.29 3.24
CA TYR A 112 1.52 10.44 2.56
C TYR A 112 1.77 10.39 1.04
N ALA A 113 2.08 11.52 0.41
CA ALA A 113 2.38 11.59 -1.02
C ALA A 113 3.63 10.74 -1.38
N GLY A 114 4.67 10.79 -0.56
CA GLY A 114 5.86 9.96 -0.75
C GLY A 114 5.55 8.45 -0.70
N ARG A 115 4.74 8.03 0.29
CA ARG A 115 4.31 6.63 0.42
C ARG A 115 3.42 6.19 -0.75
N ALA A 116 2.48 7.03 -1.17
CA ALA A 116 1.61 6.76 -2.30
C ALA A 116 2.38 6.61 -3.62
N ALA A 117 3.45 7.38 -3.82
CA ALA A 117 4.32 7.25 -5.00
C ALA A 117 5.07 5.91 -5.01
N LEU A 118 5.64 5.49 -3.88
CA LEU A 118 6.32 4.19 -3.76
C LEU A 118 5.36 3.03 -4.03
N ALA A 119 4.15 3.09 -3.48
CA ALA A 119 3.15 2.04 -3.65
C ALA A 119 2.62 1.97 -5.10
N LYS A 120 2.52 3.10 -5.82
CA LYS A 120 2.25 3.12 -7.27
C LYS A 120 3.36 2.44 -8.07
N ASN A 121 4.62 2.72 -7.77
CA ASN A 121 5.76 2.10 -8.47
C ASN A 121 5.79 0.58 -8.25
N TYR A 122 5.51 0.14 -7.03
CA TYR A 122 5.34 -1.28 -6.73
C TYR A 122 4.24 -1.91 -7.58
N TRP A 123 3.08 -1.25 -7.68
CA TRP A 123 1.96 -1.73 -8.49
C TRP A 123 2.30 -1.88 -9.97
N PHE A 124 3.00 -0.91 -10.55
CA PHE A 124 3.51 -1.01 -11.92
C PHE A 124 4.50 -2.18 -12.07
N GLY A 125 5.37 -2.40 -11.09
CA GLY A 125 6.29 -3.54 -11.07
C GLY A 125 5.56 -4.88 -11.08
N VAL A 126 4.49 -5.02 -10.29
CA VAL A 126 3.65 -6.23 -10.24
C VAL A 126 2.96 -6.46 -11.59
N LEU A 127 2.33 -5.44 -12.18
CA LEU A 127 1.70 -5.55 -13.49
C LEU A 127 2.72 -5.89 -14.60
N ALA A 128 3.90 -5.27 -14.57
CA ALA A 128 4.96 -5.57 -15.52
C ALA A 128 5.45 -7.02 -15.39
N ALA A 129 5.60 -7.54 -14.17
CA ALA A 129 5.96 -8.94 -13.94
C ALA A 129 4.91 -9.90 -14.49
N TYR A 130 3.61 -9.64 -14.26
CA TYR A 130 2.54 -10.46 -14.85
C TYR A 130 2.51 -10.37 -16.38
N LEU A 131 2.75 -9.19 -16.95
CA LEU A 131 2.84 -9.01 -18.41
C LEU A 131 3.99 -9.84 -18.99
N VAL A 132 5.17 -9.79 -18.38
CA VAL A 132 6.34 -10.58 -18.80
C VAL A 132 6.04 -12.07 -18.72
N VAL A 133 5.44 -12.55 -17.62
CA VAL A 133 5.06 -13.97 -17.48
C VAL A 133 4.01 -14.38 -18.52
N ALA A 134 3.02 -13.53 -18.80
CA ALA A 134 2.01 -13.79 -19.82
C ALA A 134 2.64 -13.87 -21.23
N LEU A 135 3.57 -12.97 -21.55
CA LEU A 135 4.31 -12.98 -22.81
C LEU A 135 5.18 -14.24 -22.96
N LEU A 136 5.93 -14.61 -21.91
CA LEU A 136 6.74 -15.84 -21.91
C LEU A 136 5.87 -17.10 -22.04
N GLY A 137 4.71 -17.15 -21.37
CA GLY A 137 3.76 -18.25 -21.49
C GLY A 137 3.11 -18.36 -22.87
N PHE A 138 2.99 -17.24 -23.61
CA PHE A 138 2.52 -17.21 -24.99
C PHE A 138 3.62 -17.70 -25.97
N VAL A 139 4.87 -17.29 -25.75
CA VAL A 139 6.03 -17.69 -26.58
C VAL A 139 6.33 -19.19 -26.46
N VAL A 140 6.14 -19.80 -25.29
CA VAL A 140 6.40 -21.24 -25.07
C VAL A 140 5.29 -22.14 -25.64
N ARG A 141 4.11 -21.58 -25.97
CA ARG A 141 2.97 -22.31 -26.55
C ARG A 141 2.76 -22.06 -28.05
N GLY A 142 3.48 -21.11 -28.64
CA GLY A 142 3.45 -20.79 -30.07
C GLY A 142 4.41 -21.65 -30.88
#